data_AF-A0A955FAU7-F1
#
_entry.id   AF-A0A955FAU7-F1
#
_cell.length_a   1.000
_cell.length_b   1.000
_cell.length_c   1.000
_cell.angle_alpha   90.00
_cell.angle_beta   90.00
_cell.angle_gamma   90.00
#
_symmetry.space_group_name_H-M   'P 1'
#
loop_
_entity.id
_entity.type
_entity.pdbx_description
1 polymer ?
#
loop_
_entity_poly.entity_id
_entity_poly.type
_entity_poly.pdbx_seq_one_letter_code
_entity_poly.pdbx_strand_id
1 'polypeptide(L)'
;MESVLKFMLRLCLAGVLTVTLGLFVFGVMRQVVTDQLTNITDDIQAKNKAKQDARSNQAALQKQANDVAAQQARESAALKRQRQQAFNAQYQAPEGCEVYRSDRHMVECVNHKMRARRAFESSFEQAAGTGQSEPPNMIQYSGTPNGGQ
;
A
#
# COMPACT_ATOMS: atom_id res chain seq x y z
N MET A 1 -4.26 -44.25 -80.46
CA MET A 1 -3.75 -43.03 -79.78
C MET A 1 -4.87 -42.07 -79.37
N GLU A 2 -5.91 -41.88 -80.20
CA GLU A 2 -7.04 -40.97 -79.92
C GLU A 2 -7.81 -41.28 -78.62
N SER A 3 -8.02 -42.56 -78.30
CA SER A 3 -8.74 -42.98 -77.08
C SER A 3 -7.97 -42.69 -75.79
N VAL A 4 -6.63 -42.73 -75.83
CA VAL A 4 -5.76 -42.45 -74.67
C VAL A 4 -5.74 -40.96 -74.37
N LEU A 5 -5.71 -40.12 -75.42
CA LEU A 5 -5.77 -38.66 -75.29
C LEU A 5 -7.10 -38.19 -74.67
N LYS A 6 -8.22 -38.79 -75.09
CA LYS A 6 -9.55 -38.50 -74.52
C LYS A 6 -9.64 -38.90 -73.05
N PHE A 7 -8.97 -39.98 -72.64
CA PHE A 7 -8.95 -40.42 -71.25
C PHE A 7 -8.13 -39.47 -70.34
N MET A 8 -6.95 -39.05 -70.80
CA MET A 8 -6.12 -38.08 -70.09
C MET A 8 -6.81 -36.71 -69.96
N LEU A 9 -7.49 -36.25 -71.00
CA LEU A 9 -8.24 -34.99 -70.97
C LEU A 9 -9.36 -35.02 -69.92
N ARG A 10 -10.08 -36.14 -69.81
CA ARG A 10 -11.16 -36.31 -68.81
C ARG A 10 -10.62 -36.33 -67.38
N LEU A 11 -9.47 -36.96 -67.16
CA LEU A 11 -8.80 -36.98 -65.85
C LEU A 11 -8.32 -35.58 -65.45
N CYS A 12 -7.73 -34.83 -66.37
CA CYS A 12 -7.33 -33.45 -66.12
C CYS A 12 -8.54 -32.55 -65.82
N LEU A 13 -9.62 -32.67 -66.59
CA LEU A 13 -10.85 -31.89 -66.36
C LEU A 13 -11.48 -32.22 -65.00
N ALA A 14 -11.57 -33.50 -64.63
CA ALA A 14 -12.08 -33.92 -63.33
C ALA A 14 -11.21 -33.39 -62.18
N GLY A 15 -9.87 -33.45 -62.33
CA GLY A 15 -8.94 -32.87 -61.36
C GLY A 15 -9.16 -31.38 -61.16
N VAL A 16 -9.24 -30.60 -62.24
CA VAL A 16 -9.49 -29.15 -62.17
C VAL A 16 -10.83 -28.87 -61.49
N LEU A 17 -11.88 -29.63 -61.80
CA LEU A 17 -13.22 -29.45 -61.24
C LEU A 17 -13.26 -29.73 -59.73
N THR A 18 -12.51 -30.73 -59.25
CA THR A 18 -12.42 -31.02 -57.80
C THR A 18 -11.67 -29.93 -57.05
N VAL A 19 -10.59 -29.39 -57.62
CA VAL A 19 -9.81 -28.31 -57.00
C VAL A 19 -10.62 -27.01 -56.95
N THR A 20 -11.34 -26.65 -58.02
CA THR A 20 -12.16 -25.44 -58.05
C THR A 20 -13.32 -25.52 -57.05
N LEU A 21 -13.98 -26.69 -56.93
CA LEU A 21 -15.02 -26.91 -55.93
C LEU A 21 -14.47 -26.79 -54.51
N GLY A 22 -13.29 -27.37 -54.25
CA GLY A 22 -12.63 -27.30 -52.94
C GLY A 22 -12.27 -25.87 -52.54
N LEU A 23 -11.73 -25.08 -53.46
CA LEU A 23 -11.43 -23.66 -53.23
C LEU A 23 -12.69 -22.83 -52.99
N PHE A 24 -13.79 -23.13 -53.69
CA PHE A 24 -15.07 -22.45 -53.50
C PHE A 24 -15.64 -22.72 -52.10
N VAL A 25 -15.69 -23.98 -51.67
CA VAL A 25 -16.15 -24.35 -50.32
C VAL A 25 -15.26 -23.73 -49.24
N PHE A 26 -13.94 -23.75 -49.43
CA PHE A 26 -12.99 -23.14 -48.49
C PHE A 26 -13.18 -21.62 -48.38
N GLY A 27 -13.48 -20.94 -49.49
CA GLY A 27 -13.76 -19.51 -49.53
C GLY A 27 -15.02 -19.12 -48.74
N VAL A 28 -16.11 -19.87 -48.91
CA VAL A 28 -17.36 -19.66 -48.15
C VAL A 28 -17.14 -19.92 -46.66
N MET A 29 -16.39 -20.97 -46.31
CA MET A 29 -16.12 -21.31 -44.92
C MET A 29 -15.27 -20.26 -44.20
N ARG A 30 -14.33 -19.61 -44.90
CA ARG A 30 -13.54 -18.50 -44.35
C ARG A 30 -14.39 -17.32 -43.89
N GLN A 31 -15.42 -16.94 -44.65
CA GLN A 31 -16.27 -15.79 -44.32
C GLN A 31 -17.02 -16.00 -43.00
N VAL A 32 -17.55 -17.20 -42.78
CA VAL A 32 -18.30 -17.54 -41.55
C VAL A 32 -17.40 -17.57 -40.31
N VAL A 33 -16.13 -17.96 -40.47
CA VAL A 33 -15.18 -18.03 -39.35
C VAL A 33 -14.73 -16.63 -38.91
N THR A 34 -14.55 -15.69 -39.83
CA THR A 34 -14.13 -14.32 -39.49
C THR A 34 -15.15 -13.56 -38.63
N ASP A 35 -16.45 -13.76 -38.85
CA ASP A 35 -17.50 -13.03 -38.12
C ASP A 35 -17.67 -13.48 -36.66
N GLN A 36 -17.27 -14.72 -36.32
CA GLN A 36 -17.31 -15.20 -34.94
C GLN A 36 -16.08 -14.72 -34.13
N LEU A 37 -14.93 -14.55 -34.79
CA LEU A 37 -13.70 -14.14 -34.09
C LEU A 37 -13.70 -12.65 -33.71
N THR A 38 -14.33 -11.79 -34.50
CA THR A 38 -14.39 -10.34 -34.21
C THR A 38 -15.19 -10.05 -32.94
N ASN A 39 -16.36 -10.67 -32.79
CA ASN A 39 -17.23 -10.49 -31.62
C ASN A 39 -16.58 -10.96 -30.31
N ILE A 40 -15.81 -12.05 -30.34
CA ILE A 40 -15.09 -12.56 -29.16
C ILE A 40 -13.92 -11.64 -28.80
N THR A 41 -13.22 -11.11 -29.81
CA THR A 41 -12.06 -10.23 -29.60
C THR A 41 -12.46 -8.91 -28.95
N ASP A 42 -13.59 -8.34 -29.37
CA ASP A 42 -14.11 -7.07 -28.85
C ASP A 42 -14.59 -7.19 -27.40
N ASP A 43 -15.30 -8.26 -27.04
CA ASP A 43 -15.74 -8.51 -25.66
C ASP A 43 -14.54 -8.74 -24.71
N ILE A 44 -13.52 -9.47 -25.16
CA ILE A 44 -12.29 -9.68 -24.38
C ILE A 44 -11.52 -8.36 -24.21
N GLN A 45 -11.39 -7.55 -25.26
CA GLN A 45 -10.74 -6.24 -25.15
C GLN A 45 -11.51 -5.29 -24.22
N ALA A 46 -12.82 -5.22 -24.34
CA ALA A 46 -13.66 -4.37 -23.49
C ALA A 46 -13.54 -4.77 -22.01
N LYS A 47 -13.62 -6.08 -21.72
CA LYS A 47 -13.45 -6.59 -20.34
C LYS A 47 -12.04 -6.37 -19.80
N ASN A 48 -11.01 -6.52 -20.62
CA ASN A 48 -9.63 -6.29 -20.19
C ASN A 48 -9.36 -4.81 -19.92
N LYS A 49 -9.86 -3.89 -20.78
CA LYS A 49 -9.78 -2.45 -20.54
C LYS A 49 -10.51 -2.05 -19.27
N ALA A 50 -11.75 -2.51 -19.09
CA ALA A 50 -12.52 -2.23 -17.86
C ALA A 50 -11.83 -2.76 -16.59
N LYS A 51 -11.23 -3.96 -16.64
CA LYS A 51 -10.44 -4.49 -15.51
C LYS A 51 -9.15 -3.70 -15.28
N GLN A 52 -8.49 -3.26 -16.35
CA GLN A 52 -7.27 -2.47 -16.26
C GLN A 52 -7.57 -1.09 -15.65
N ASP A 53 -8.63 -0.42 -16.11
CA ASP A 53 -9.07 0.87 -15.59
C ASP A 53 -9.51 0.75 -14.12
N ALA A 54 -10.23 -0.31 -13.76
CA ALA A 54 -10.59 -0.58 -12.38
C ALA A 54 -9.34 -0.78 -11.49
N ARG A 55 -8.33 -1.51 -11.99
CA ARG A 55 -7.06 -1.72 -11.27
C ARG A 55 -6.25 -0.44 -11.14
N SER A 56 -6.17 0.38 -12.19
CA SER A 56 -5.45 1.66 -12.12
C SER A 56 -6.13 2.63 -11.16
N ASN A 57 -7.47 2.68 -11.17
CA ASN A 57 -8.23 3.53 -10.26
C ASN A 57 -8.07 3.07 -8.81
N GLN A 58 -8.12 1.77 -8.55
CA GLN A 58 -7.85 1.22 -7.21
C GLN A 58 -6.41 1.49 -6.76
N ALA A 59 -5.43 1.32 -7.64
CA ALA A 59 -4.03 1.59 -7.32
C ALA A 59 -3.79 3.09 -7.01
N ALA A 60 -4.45 4.00 -7.74
CA ALA A 60 -4.38 5.43 -7.48
C ALA A 60 -4.98 5.79 -6.12
N LEU A 61 -6.17 5.27 -5.81
CA LEU A 61 -6.83 5.47 -4.51
C LEU A 61 -5.99 4.91 -3.36
N GLN A 62 -5.42 3.71 -3.54
CA GLN A 62 -4.59 3.08 -2.52
C GLN A 62 -3.28 3.85 -2.30
N LYS A 63 -2.67 4.36 -3.37
CA LYS A 63 -1.49 5.22 -3.26
C LYS A 63 -1.82 6.50 -2.49
N GLN A 64 -2.93 7.16 -2.82
CA GLN A 64 -3.37 8.37 -2.10
C GLN A 64 -3.61 8.09 -0.61
N ALA A 65 -4.29 6.98 -0.28
CA ALA A 65 -4.52 6.59 1.11
C ALA A 65 -3.20 6.32 1.86
N ASN A 66 -2.26 5.63 1.22
CA ASN A 66 -0.94 5.36 1.78
C ASN A 66 -0.12 6.64 1.98
N ASP A 67 -0.18 7.58 1.04
CA ASP A 67 0.54 8.86 1.13
C ASP A 67 0.00 9.70 2.31
N VAL A 68 -1.32 9.77 2.48
CA VAL A 68 -1.96 10.46 3.62
C VAL A 68 -1.58 9.79 4.94
N ALA A 69 -1.66 8.46 5.03
CA ALA A 69 -1.27 7.72 6.23
C ALA A 69 0.22 7.91 6.56
N ALA A 70 1.08 7.91 5.55
CA ALA A 70 2.52 8.15 5.71
C ALA A 70 2.82 9.57 6.19
N GLN A 71 2.10 10.58 5.68
CA GLN A 71 2.23 11.97 6.15
C GLN A 71 1.80 12.10 7.62
N GLN A 72 0.63 11.58 7.99
CA GLN A 72 0.15 11.59 9.37
C GLN A 72 1.12 10.84 10.32
N ALA A 73 1.69 9.72 9.88
CA ALA A 73 2.70 9.00 10.65
C ALA A 73 3.97 9.81 10.86
N ARG A 74 4.43 10.57 9.84
CA ARG A 74 5.61 11.44 9.94
C ARG A 74 5.36 12.61 10.88
N GLU A 75 4.22 13.27 10.76
CA GLU A 75 3.85 14.40 11.61
C GLU A 75 3.70 13.97 13.07
N SER A 76 2.96 12.89 13.33
CA SER A 76 2.82 12.36 14.70
C SER A 76 4.16 11.89 15.29
N ALA A 77 5.05 11.31 14.47
CA ALA A 77 6.40 10.95 14.91
C ALA A 77 7.25 12.19 15.22
N ALA A 78 7.16 13.26 14.42
CA ALA A 78 7.86 14.51 14.67
C ALA A 78 7.40 15.16 15.98
N LEU A 79 6.09 15.23 16.21
CA LEU A 79 5.51 15.75 17.46
C LEU A 79 5.95 14.94 18.67
N LYS A 80 5.93 13.60 18.58
CA LYS A 80 6.44 12.72 19.65
C LYS A 80 7.91 12.97 19.95
N ARG A 81 8.75 13.17 18.92
CA ARG A 81 10.17 13.49 19.09
C ARG A 81 10.38 14.84 19.77
N GLN A 82 9.66 15.88 19.34
CA GLN A 82 9.74 17.21 19.98
C GLN A 82 9.31 17.15 21.45
N ARG A 83 8.18 16.49 21.73
CA ARG A 83 7.71 16.27 23.11
C ARG A 83 8.74 15.55 23.95
N GLN A 84 9.36 14.50 23.40
CA GLN A 84 10.42 13.75 24.07
C GLN A 84 11.65 14.59 24.36
N GLN A 85 12.07 15.43 23.41
CA GLN A 85 13.21 16.33 23.56
C GLN A 85 12.92 17.39 24.63
N ALA A 86 11.72 17.98 24.62
CA ALA A 86 11.30 18.95 25.62
C ALA A 86 11.30 18.33 27.03
N PHE A 87 10.76 17.12 27.18
CA PHE A 87 10.84 16.39 28.45
C PHE A 87 12.29 16.17 28.88
N ASN A 88 13.16 15.71 27.99
CA ASN A 88 14.55 15.44 28.32
C ASN A 88 15.35 16.70 28.68
N ALA A 89 15.03 17.84 28.07
CA ALA A 89 15.67 19.12 28.37
C ALA A 89 15.33 19.63 29.78
N GLN A 90 14.13 19.31 30.28
CA GLN A 90 13.64 19.78 31.57
C GLN A 90 13.80 18.76 32.70
N TYR A 91 13.75 17.46 32.38
CA TYR A 91 13.79 16.40 33.37
C TYR A 91 15.18 16.26 33.99
N GLN A 92 15.27 16.49 35.30
CA GLN A 92 16.44 16.15 36.09
C GLN A 92 16.15 14.88 36.91
N ALA A 93 17.11 13.95 36.89
CA ALA A 93 17.04 12.78 37.73
C ALA A 93 17.28 13.18 39.20
N PRO A 94 16.57 12.56 40.16
CA PRO A 94 16.87 12.76 41.57
C PRO A 94 18.25 12.17 41.89
N GLU A 95 18.88 12.70 42.95
CA GLU A 95 20.22 12.29 43.37
C GLU A 95 20.29 10.78 43.60
N GLY A 96 21.39 10.15 43.16
CA GLY A 96 21.60 8.71 43.30
C GLY A 96 21.02 7.86 42.18
N CYS A 97 20.13 8.37 41.32
CA CYS A 97 19.58 7.61 40.20
C CYS A 97 20.53 7.46 38.99
N GLU A 98 21.76 8.00 39.07
CA GLU A 98 22.82 7.80 38.06
C GLU A 98 23.40 6.39 38.10
N VAL A 99 23.44 5.78 39.30
CA VAL A 99 23.95 4.42 39.52
C VAL A 99 22.95 3.64 40.37
N TYR A 100 22.37 2.59 39.80
CA TYR A 100 21.46 1.73 40.53
C TYR A 100 22.21 0.97 41.63
N ARG A 101 21.68 1.08 42.85
CA ARG A 101 22.28 0.45 44.05
C ARG A 101 21.69 -0.93 44.31
N SER A 102 20.49 -1.19 43.79
CA SER A 102 19.74 -2.43 43.87
C SER A 102 18.63 -2.43 42.83
N ASP A 103 18.04 -3.59 42.57
CA ASP A 103 16.87 -3.70 41.69
C ASP A 103 15.69 -2.87 42.20
N ARG A 104 15.51 -2.80 43.53
CA ARG A 104 14.49 -1.94 44.14
C ARG A 104 14.74 -0.47 43.81
N HIS A 105 15.98 -0.01 43.95
CA HIS A 105 16.34 1.38 43.64
C HIS A 105 16.16 1.70 42.14
N MET A 106 16.49 0.76 41.26
CA MET A 106 16.22 0.90 39.82
C MET A 106 14.74 1.14 39.54
N VAL A 107 13.86 0.32 40.14
CA VAL A 107 12.40 0.46 39.97
C VAL A 107 11.91 1.81 40.50
N GLU A 108 12.41 2.28 41.65
CA GLU A 108 12.08 3.59 42.21
C GLU A 108 12.47 4.73 41.26
N CYS A 109 13.68 4.71 40.70
CA CYS A 109 14.16 5.69 39.73
C CYS A 109 13.34 5.69 38.44
N VAL A 110 13.03 4.51 37.90
CA VAL A 110 12.20 4.38 36.69
C VAL A 110 10.79 4.88 36.96
N ASN A 111 10.19 4.52 38.10
CA ASN A 111 8.87 4.99 38.50
C ASN A 111 8.84 6.51 38.69
N HIS A 112 9.89 7.09 39.26
CA HIS A 112 10.02 8.55 39.34
C HIS A 112 9.98 9.19 37.95
N LYS A 113 10.83 8.72 37.02
CA LYS A 113 10.85 9.23 35.64
C LYS A 113 9.51 9.08 34.93
N MET A 114 8.82 7.95 35.13
CA MET A 114 7.48 7.70 34.56
C MET A 114 6.43 8.66 35.12
N ARG A 115 6.45 8.93 36.43
CA ARG A 115 5.55 9.91 37.06
C ARG A 115 5.81 11.31 36.54
N ALA A 116 7.08 11.73 36.47
CA ALA A 116 7.48 13.02 35.94
C ALA A 116 7.04 13.19 34.48
N ARG A 117 7.19 12.13 33.66
CA ARG A 117 6.74 12.12 32.27
C ARG A 117 5.22 12.30 32.15
N ARG A 118 4.42 11.56 32.93
CA ARG A 118 2.96 11.70 32.90
C ARG A 118 2.51 13.11 33.29
N ALA A 119 3.13 13.68 34.32
CA ALA A 119 2.85 15.06 34.73
C ALA A 119 3.20 16.05 33.61
N PHE A 120 4.36 15.90 32.96
CA PHE A 120 4.76 16.71 31.81
C PHE A 120 3.80 16.57 30.62
N GLU A 121 3.40 15.34 30.26
CA GLU A 121 2.47 15.10 29.15
C GLU A 121 1.11 15.76 29.42
N SER A 122 0.61 15.67 30.65
CA SER A 122 -0.66 16.30 31.04
C SER A 122 -0.64 17.81 30.91
N SER A 123 0.47 18.47 31.26
CA SER A 123 0.62 19.92 31.13
C SER A 123 0.90 20.34 29.68
N PHE A 124 1.66 19.54 28.93
CA PHE A 124 1.94 19.79 27.52
C PHE A 124 0.67 19.73 26.65
N GLU A 125 -0.23 18.79 26.94
CA GLU A 125 -1.53 18.68 26.26
C GLU A 125 -2.46 19.84 26.59
N GLN A 126 -2.45 20.31 27.85
CA GLN A 126 -3.19 21.50 28.26
C GLN A 126 -2.66 22.76 27.56
N ALA A 127 -1.33 22.93 27.48
CA ALA A 127 -0.69 24.06 26.80
C ALA A 127 -0.94 24.05 25.27
N ALA A 128 -0.94 22.86 24.66
CA ALA A 128 -1.25 22.70 23.24
C ALA A 128 -2.72 23.07 22.92
N GLY A 129 -3.65 22.84 23.86
CA GLY A 129 -5.06 23.22 23.72
C GLY A 129 -5.34 24.71 23.89
N THR A 130 -4.47 25.46 24.56
CA THR A 130 -4.63 26.90 24.82
C THR A 130 -3.86 27.79 23.84
N GLY A 131 -3.15 27.22 22.87
CA GLY A 131 -2.34 27.97 21.90
C GLY A 131 -1.08 28.61 22.49
N GLN A 132 -0.68 28.22 23.71
CA GLN A 132 0.57 28.67 24.31
C GLN A 132 1.74 27.88 23.72
N SER A 133 2.61 28.58 23.00
CA SER A 133 3.75 28.04 22.25
C SER A 133 4.97 27.68 23.11
N GLU A 134 4.90 27.81 24.42
CA GLU A 134 6.01 27.57 25.35
C GLU A 134 5.77 26.33 26.21
N PRO A 135 6.77 25.44 26.36
CA PRO A 135 6.63 24.25 27.17
C PRO A 135 6.39 24.66 28.63
N PRO A 136 5.36 24.11 29.30
CA PRO A 136 4.98 24.52 30.65
C PRO A 136 6.13 24.32 31.63
N ASN A 137 6.47 25.36 32.38
CA ASN A 137 7.47 25.31 33.44
C ASN A 137 6.93 24.42 34.57
N MET A 138 7.50 23.23 34.76
CA MET A 138 6.99 22.27 35.75
C MET A 138 7.37 22.68 37.17
N ILE A 139 6.38 22.60 38.05
CA ILE A 139 6.53 22.60 39.50
C ILE A 139 7.59 21.55 39.85
N GLN A 140 8.67 21.95 40.52
CA GLN A 140 9.65 21.02 41.07
C GLN A 140 8.89 20.00 41.93
N TYR A 141 8.79 18.77 41.44
CA TYR A 141 8.23 17.67 42.23
C TYR A 141 9.28 17.31 43.28
N SER A 142 9.30 18.05 44.38
CA SER A 142 9.99 17.69 45.60
C SER A 142 9.27 16.49 46.19
N GLY A 143 9.52 15.32 45.61
CA GLY A 143 9.14 14.06 46.20
C GLY A 143 9.85 13.96 47.54
N THR A 144 9.15 14.28 48.63
CA THR A 144 9.58 13.89 49.96
C THR A 144 9.69 12.36 49.95
N PRO A 145 10.87 11.80 50.32
CA PRO A 145 10.98 10.37 50.54
C PRO A 145 10.03 10.07 51.70
N ASN A 146 8.94 9.37 51.41
CA ASN A 146 8.02 8.92 52.43
C ASN A 146 8.82 7.96 53.33
N GLY A 147 9.02 8.39 54.57
CA GLY A 147 9.71 7.62 55.58
C GLY A 147 9.01 6.28 55.77
N GLY A 148 9.78 5.21 55.67
CA GLY A 148 9.35 3.86 55.97
C GLY A 148 10.56 3.13 56.53
N GLN A 149 10.43 2.78 57.81
CA GLN A 149 11.38 2.16 58.73
C GLN A 149 12.20 1.00 58.14
#